data_AF-A0A831WBE1-F1
#
_entry.id   AF-A0A831WBE1-F1
#
_cell.length_a   1.000
_cell.length_b   1.000
_cell.length_c   1.000
_cell.angle_alpha   90.00
_cell.angle_beta   90.00
_cell.angle_gamma   90.00
#
_symmetry.space_group_name_H-M   'P 1'
#
loop_
_entity.id
_entity.type
_entity.pdbx_description
1 polymer ?
#
loop_
_entity_poly.entity_id
_entity_poly.type
_entity_poly.pdbx_seq_one_letter_code
_entity_poly.pdbx_strand_id
1 'polypeptide(L)'
;MNKPAPSRKLTQSLGLAIAMVLAAPTHAAPGPLPKTPLFLTNSVEPNVFFLLDDSGSMDWEVMYPDGTAGIASSGGMPILNGQNVAYWHPGWHGNYMYNWWVEVIPPANWSDPDPTVTWEDNLWVLRNHNANKLYYNPEVTYTPWKGSDSSGNPLYQDANPTAVLRDPTDPGGDTVDLTQTYDWWDFTTGTTYNDVTYLPSYYTWDADTDGDGEIDPDEPHTLYEIKPSTPTYPSGRSYAEELQNYANWFQYYRKREFATKAAVGGVINNTDATRMGLRVINDGQIQDVVTMTNPTNKRNFLQLFYDTPSQQAGTPLRRGLDRTGEYFMETGGGAPILPADQGGECQQNFALVMTDGFWNGGTPGGIGNADGDNSSDWDGDSTQSIDGGNYADNFSVTLADVAMFYYETDLRGLANKVPTTDGVDLNDQQHLVTYTISFGLKGTLDPETDAPTDTGFAWPDPMPGGNDLEKVDDLFHAAYNGRGLYLSAQDPVELETSLNTALTDIAERTATAAAVAVNSARLTSES
;
A
#
# COMPACT_ATOMS: atom_id res chain seq x y z
N MET A 1 14.40 -85.09 45.57
CA MET A 1 13.90 -85.20 46.95
C MET A 1 14.59 -84.14 47.81
N ASN A 2 13.77 -83.29 48.44
CA ASN A 2 13.94 -82.61 49.72
C ASN A 2 15.27 -81.89 50.07
N LYS A 3 15.14 -80.55 50.12
CA LYS A 3 15.69 -79.65 51.15
C LYS A 3 15.68 -80.29 52.57
N PRO A 4 16.58 -79.92 53.50
CA PRO A 4 16.47 -78.62 54.17
C PRO A 4 17.76 -77.94 54.65
N ALA A 5 17.59 -76.67 55.03
CA ALA A 5 18.54 -75.79 55.73
C ALA A 5 18.79 -76.25 57.20
N PRO A 6 19.70 -75.65 58.01
CA PRO A 6 19.52 -74.28 58.52
C PRO A 6 20.78 -73.43 58.88
N SER A 7 20.56 -72.11 58.93
CA SER A 7 21.09 -71.03 59.79
C SER A 7 22.46 -71.11 60.49
N ARG A 8 23.26 -70.03 60.40
CA ARG A 8 23.41 -68.95 61.42
C ARG A 8 24.40 -67.86 60.96
N LYS A 9 24.12 -66.61 61.33
CA LYS A 9 24.86 -65.37 61.03
C LYS A 9 25.95 -65.09 62.08
N LEU A 10 27.03 -64.38 61.71
CA LEU A 10 27.68 -63.28 62.47
C LEU A 10 28.79 -62.62 61.61
N THR A 11 28.67 -61.33 61.25
CA THR A 11 29.54 -60.16 61.64
C THR A 11 30.99 -60.19 61.12
N GLN A 12 31.66 -59.13 60.66
CA GLN A 12 31.43 -57.68 60.60
C GLN A 12 32.58 -57.06 59.74
N SER A 13 32.29 -55.93 59.09
CA SER A 13 33.19 -54.77 58.83
C SER A 13 34.53 -54.99 58.10
N LEU A 14 34.68 -54.56 56.83
CA LEU A 14 34.93 -53.18 56.34
C LEU A 14 36.40 -53.05 55.89
N GLY A 15 36.62 -53.05 54.59
CA GLY A 15 37.91 -52.78 53.95
C GLY A 15 37.66 -52.09 52.61
N LEU A 16 37.81 -50.77 52.63
CA LEU A 16 37.70 -49.85 51.49
C LEU A 16 38.80 -50.19 50.47
N ALA A 17 38.43 -50.64 49.27
CA ALA A 17 39.36 -50.94 48.19
C ALA A 17 39.10 -50.02 46.99
N ILE A 18 40.12 -49.24 46.68
CA ILE A 18 40.29 -48.35 45.53
C ILE A 18 40.22 -49.18 44.24
N ALA A 19 39.30 -48.83 43.33
CA ALA A 19 39.32 -49.29 41.95
C ALA A 19 39.45 -48.07 41.04
N MET A 20 40.60 -47.99 40.34
CA MET A 20 40.89 -47.02 39.29
C MET A 20 39.87 -47.16 38.15
N VAL A 21 39.05 -46.13 37.95
CA VAL A 21 38.31 -45.92 36.71
C VAL A 21 39.16 -44.98 35.85
N LEU A 22 39.52 -45.45 34.66
CA LEU A 22 40.11 -44.64 33.60
C LEU A 22 39.17 -43.47 33.27
N ALA A 23 39.57 -42.26 33.64
CA ALA A 23 38.93 -41.04 33.15
C ALA A 23 39.36 -40.84 31.69
N ALA A 24 38.45 -41.06 30.75
CA ALA A 24 38.60 -40.52 29.40
C ALA A 24 38.54 -38.98 29.49
N PRO A 25 39.36 -38.22 28.77
CA PRO A 25 39.18 -36.79 28.68
C PRO A 25 37.85 -36.53 27.96
N THR A 26 36.84 -36.10 28.71
CA THR A 26 35.67 -35.45 28.13
C THR A 26 36.14 -34.12 27.57
N HIS A 27 36.55 -34.11 26.30
CA HIS A 27 36.57 -32.87 25.55
C HIS A 27 35.13 -32.39 25.47
N ALA A 28 34.80 -31.34 26.22
CA ALA A 28 33.66 -30.52 25.88
C ALA A 28 33.86 -30.10 24.42
N ALA A 29 32.91 -30.46 23.55
CA ALA A 29 32.85 -29.85 22.24
C ALA A 29 32.87 -28.32 22.45
N PRO A 30 33.65 -27.53 21.70
CA PRO A 30 33.47 -26.09 21.71
C PRO A 30 31.99 -25.86 21.43
N GLY A 31 31.27 -25.27 22.38
CA GLY A 31 29.92 -24.78 22.12
C GLY A 31 29.98 -23.90 20.86
N PRO A 32 28.94 -23.88 20.02
CA PRO A 32 28.95 -23.04 18.83
C PRO A 32 29.32 -21.62 19.26
N LEU A 33 30.51 -21.18 18.88
CA LEU A 33 30.93 -19.81 19.05
C LEU A 33 29.96 -18.96 18.21
N PRO A 34 29.31 -17.93 18.78
CA PRO A 34 28.45 -17.07 18.00
C PRO A 34 29.25 -16.54 16.81
N LYS A 35 28.70 -16.73 15.59
CA LYS A 35 29.35 -16.32 14.34
C LYS A 35 29.30 -14.81 14.10
N THR A 36 28.89 -14.06 15.11
CA THR A 36 28.88 -12.60 15.16
C THR A 36 29.51 -12.17 16.49
N PRO A 37 30.51 -11.27 16.48
CA PRO A 37 31.03 -10.67 17.71
C PRO A 37 29.90 -10.14 18.58
N LEU A 38 29.96 -10.39 19.89
CA LEU A 38 28.98 -9.95 20.90
C LEU A 38 28.85 -8.41 21.04
N PHE A 39 29.61 -7.65 20.24
CA PHE A 39 29.64 -6.19 20.19
C PHE A 39 29.12 -5.62 18.87
N LEU A 40 28.53 -6.45 17.99
CA LEU A 40 27.62 -5.93 16.98
C LEU A 40 26.37 -5.47 17.71
N THR A 41 26.29 -4.15 17.92
CA THR A 41 25.05 -3.40 18.12
C THR A 41 23.90 -4.11 17.42
N ASN A 42 22.92 -4.56 18.20
CA ASN A 42 21.67 -5.12 17.71
C ASN A 42 21.13 -4.22 16.59
N SER A 43 21.15 -4.68 15.34
CA SER A 43 20.27 -4.10 14.32
C SER A 43 18.87 -4.53 14.74
N VAL A 44 18.21 -3.66 15.50
CA VAL A 44 16.78 -3.79 15.79
C VAL A 44 16.04 -3.70 14.46
N GLU A 45 15.08 -4.59 14.22
CA GLU A 45 14.29 -4.54 12.99
C GLU A 45 13.52 -3.21 12.94
N PRO A 46 13.54 -2.48 11.81
CA PRO A 46 12.72 -1.29 11.65
C PRO A 46 11.23 -1.64 11.69
N ASN A 47 10.41 -0.66 12.03
CA ASN A 47 8.96 -0.76 11.96
C ASN A 47 8.47 -0.06 10.69
N VAL A 48 7.68 -0.75 9.87
CA VAL A 48 6.96 -0.18 8.72
C VAL A 48 5.46 -0.28 9.00
N PHE A 49 4.78 0.86 9.06
CA PHE A 49 3.38 0.92 9.42
C PHE A 49 2.56 1.46 8.25
N PHE A 50 1.68 0.63 7.73
CA PHE A 50 0.79 0.99 6.63
C PHE A 50 -0.40 1.77 7.19
N LEU A 51 -0.60 2.99 6.70
CA LEU A 51 -1.85 3.74 6.87
C LEU A 51 -2.57 3.76 5.53
N LEU A 52 -3.62 2.95 5.41
CA LEU A 52 -4.32 2.77 4.14
C LEU A 52 -5.69 3.45 4.15
N ASP A 53 -6.05 3.96 2.99
CA ASP A 53 -7.36 4.49 2.70
C ASP A 53 -8.38 3.36 2.48
N ASP A 54 -9.45 3.38 3.28
CA ASP A 54 -10.65 2.55 3.16
C ASP A 54 -11.91 3.42 2.96
N SER A 55 -11.74 4.64 2.46
CA SER A 55 -12.82 5.54 2.09
C SER A 55 -13.59 5.02 0.89
N GLY A 56 -14.73 5.64 0.62
CA GLY A 56 -15.62 5.07 -0.36
C GLY A 56 -15.15 5.24 -1.82
N SER A 57 -14.25 6.19 -2.08
CA SER A 57 -13.63 6.34 -3.41
C SER A 57 -12.74 5.15 -3.78
N MET A 58 -12.24 4.41 -2.79
CA MET A 58 -11.46 3.19 -3.00
C MET A 58 -12.30 2.04 -3.61
N ASP A 59 -13.63 2.05 -3.47
CA ASP A 59 -14.52 1.03 -4.08
C ASP A 59 -14.75 1.25 -5.58
N TRP A 60 -14.36 2.41 -6.12
CA TRP A 60 -14.67 2.77 -7.51
C TRP A 60 -13.85 1.94 -8.51
N GLU A 61 -14.51 1.53 -9.59
CA GLU A 61 -13.89 0.86 -10.74
C GLU A 61 -13.44 1.80 -11.87
N VAL A 62 -13.34 3.08 -11.55
CA VAL A 62 -12.88 4.11 -12.47
C VAL A 62 -11.81 4.93 -11.80
N MET A 63 -10.78 5.27 -12.55
CA MET A 63 -9.74 6.17 -12.12
C MET A 63 -9.41 7.06 -13.31
N TYR A 64 -10.00 8.24 -13.28
CA TYR A 64 -10.00 9.16 -14.39
C TYR A 64 -9.32 10.45 -13.93
N PRO A 65 -8.11 10.75 -14.42
CA PRO A 65 -7.45 12.01 -14.11
C PRO A 65 -8.31 13.18 -14.60
N ASP A 66 -8.35 14.26 -13.83
CA ASP A 66 -9.12 15.44 -14.19
C ASP A 66 -8.58 16.04 -15.50
N GLY A 67 -9.48 16.26 -16.47
CA GLY A 67 -9.15 16.88 -17.75
C GLY A 67 -8.73 15.91 -18.87
N THR A 68 -8.55 14.62 -18.59
CA THR A 68 -8.31 13.61 -19.63
C THR A 68 -9.46 13.59 -20.65
N ALA A 69 -9.15 13.47 -21.95
CA ALA A 69 -10.08 13.38 -23.08
C ALA A 69 -11.27 14.36 -23.07
N GLY A 70 -11.14 15.52 -22.42
CA GLY A 70 -12.21 16.50 -22.26
C GLY A 70 -13.45 16.02 -21.48
N ILE A 71 -13.40 14.85 -20.82
CA ILE A 71 -14.51 14.38 -19.98
C ILE A 71 -14.46 15.10 -18.64
N ALA A 72 -15.57 15.75 -18.28
CA ALA A 72 -15.71 16.33 -16.95
C ALA A 72 -15.70 15.25 -15.88
N SER A 73 -15.05 15.52 -14.75
CA SER A 73 -15.01 14.64 -13.59
C SER A 73 -15.48 15.37 -12.33
N SER A 74 -15.91 14.60 -11.33
CA SER A 74 -16.14 15.11 -9.97
C SER A 74 -15.50 14.17 -8.96
N GLY A 75 -14.50 14.68 -8.25
CA GLY A 75 -13.74 13.90 -7.27
C GLY A 75 -13.06 12.67 -7.84
N GLY A 76 -12.71 12.67 -9.14
CA GLY A 76 -12.09 11.53 -9.85
C GLY A 76 -13.08 10.52 -10.45
N MET A 77 -14.40 10.78 -10.41
CA MET A 77 -15.39 10.04 -11.21
C MET A 77 -15.71 10.78 -12.50
N PRO A 78 -15.70 10.12 -13.67
CA PRO A 78 -16.15 10.73 -14.92
C PRO A 78 -17.65 11.02 -14.88
N ILE A 79 -18.04 12.14 -15.48
CA ILE A 79 -19.43 12.60 -15.60
C ILE A 79 -19.85 12.49 -17.06
N LEU A 80 -20.88 11.68 -17.31
CA LEU A 80 -21.58 11.62 -18.60
C LEU A 80 -23.01 12.11 -18.39
N ASN A 81 -23.49 12.98 -19.27
CA ASN A 81 -24.84 13.56 -19.19
C ASN A 81 -25.21 14.19 -17.82
N GLY A 82 -24.21 14.72 -17.09
CA GLY A 82 -24.43 15.28 -15.75
C GLY A 82 -24.56 14.24 -14.63
N GLN A 83 -24.26 12.98 -14.90
CA GLN A 83 -24.25 11.88 -13.91
C GLN A 83 -22.88 11.24 -13.82
N ASN A 84 -22.48 10.86 -12.61
CA ASN A 84 -21.25 10.09 -12.42
C ASN A 84 -21.43 8.69 -13.02
N VAL A 85 -20.40 8.19 -13.69
CA VAL A 85 -20.42 6.83 -14.26
C VAL A 85 -19.27 6.00 -13.72
N ALA A 86 -19.51 4.70 -13.57
CA ALA A 86 -18.51 3.72 -13.14
C ALA A 86 -18.59 2.44 -13.96
N TYR A 87 -17.53 1.65 -13.88
CA TYR A 87 -17.38 0.41 -14.64
C TYR A 87 -17.65 -0.82 -13.77
N TRP A 88 -18.79 -1.48 -13.96
CA TRP A 88 -19.18 -2.58 -13.08
C TRP A 88 -20.27 -3.42 -13.75
N HIS A 89 -20.43 -4.65 -13.28
CA HIS A 89 -21.39 -5.55 -13.89
C HIS A 89 -22.85 -5.05 -13.69
N PRO A 90 -23.66 -4.92 -14.75
CA PRO A 90 -25.03 -4.38 -14.66
C PRO A 90 -25.93 -5.16 -13.70
N GLY A 91 -25.75 -6.48 -13.63
CA GLY A 91 -26.49 -7.35 -12.72
C GLY A 91 -26.18 -7.13 -11.23
N TRP A 92 -25.14 -6.35 -10.90
CA TRP A 92 -24.79 -5.99 -9.53
C TRP A 92 -25.32 -4.62 -9.11
N HIS A 93 -26.18 -3.98 -9.91
CA HIS A 93 -26.62 -2.62 -9.65
C HIS A 93 -27.19 -2.42 -8.23
N GLY A 94 -27.96 -3.37 -7.71
CA GLY A 94 -28.50 -3.31 -6.35
C GLY A 94 -27.45 -3.36 -5.22
N ASN A 95 -26.21 -3.74 -5.53
CA ASN A 95 -25.15 -4.02 -4.58
C ASN A 95 -23.95 -3.05 -4.64
N TYR A 96 -23.98 -2.02 -5.50
CA TYR A 96 -22.96 -0.97 -5.42
C TYR A 96 -23.09 -0.21 -4.13
N MET A 97 -21.96 0.32 -3.67
CA MET A 97 -21.96 1.32 -2.64
C MET A 97 -22.70 2.62 -3.04
N TYR A 98 -22.75 2.97 -4.33
CA TYR A 98 -23.27 4.26 -4.83
C TYR A 98 -24.37 4.18 -5.89
N ASN A 99 -25.17 3.12 -5.88
CA ASN A 99 -26.15 2.84 -6.94
C ASN A 99 -27.24 3.91 -7.14
N TRP A 100 -27.42 4.84 -6.21
CA TRP A 100 -28.43 5.90 -6.29
C TRP A 100 -28.03 7.12 -7.12
N TRP A 101 -26.73 7.31 -7.40
CA TRP A 101 -26.25 8.49 -8.15
C TRP A 101 -25.07 8.19 -9.09
N VAL A 102 -24.72 6.90 -9.25
CA VAL A 102 -23.72 6.44 -10.20
C VAL A 102 -24.36 5.49 -11.19
N GLU A 103 -24.16 5.76 -12.48
CA GLU A 103 -24.61 4.90 -13.57
C GLU A 103 -23.52 3.92 -14.03
N VAL A 104 -23.95 2.80 -14.59
CA VAL A 104 -23.08 1.83 -15.26
C VAL A 104 -22.71 2.41 -16.63
N ILE A 105 -21.42 2.57 -16.93
CA ILE A 105 -20.97 3.05 -18.26
C ILE A 105 -21.63 2.21 -19.36
N PRO A 106 -22.33 2.79 -20.35
CA PRO A 106 -23.03 2.05 -21.41
C PRO A 106 -22.14 1.08 -22.18
N PRO A 107 -22.62 -0.08 -22.65
CA PRO A 107 -21.86 -1.06 -23.44
C PRO A 107 -21.04 -0.45 -24.59
N ALA A 108 -19.92 -1.09 -24.97
CA ALA A 108 -18.97 -0.52 -25.93
C ALA A 108 -19.54 -0.22 -27.34
N ASN A 109 -20.61 -0.91 -27.73
CA ASN A 109 -21.29 -0.75 -29.02
C ASN A 109 -22.67 -0.06 -28.89
N TRP A 110 -22.97 0.50 -27.73
CA TRP A 110 -24.20 1.24 -27.51
C TRP A 110 -24.11 2.63 -28.15
N SER A 111 -25.24 3.11 -28.66
CA SER A 111 -25.43 4.46 -29.17
C SER A 111 -26.72 5.03 -28.57
N ASP A 112 -26.72 6.29 -28.16
CA ASP A 112 -27.90 6.95 -27.60
C ASP A 112 -28.95 7.10 -28.70
N PRO A 113 -30.22 6.75 -28.41
CA PRO A 113 -31.30 7.02 -29.34
C PRO A 113 -31.56 8.52 -29.57
N ASP A 114 -31.11 9.42 -28.69
CA ASP A 114 -31.16 10.87 -28.87
C ASP A 114 -29.92 11.37 -29.66
N PRO A 115 -30.08 11.77 -30.93
CA PRO A 115 -28.97 12.21 -31.78
C PRO A 115 -28.35 13.54 -31.36
N THR A 116 -28.83 14.17 -30.28
CA THR A 116 -28.24 15.38 -29.70
C THR A 116 -27.21 15.07 -28.61
N VAL A 117 -27.15 13.81 -28.16
CA VAL A 117 -26.11 13.33 -27.27
C VAL A 117 -24.81 13.22 -28.06
N THR A 118 -23.79 13.92 -27.59
CA THR A 118 -22.50 14.07 -28.29
C THR A 118 -21.34 13.45 -27.51
N TRP A 119 -21.59 12.95 -26.30
CA TRP A 119 -20.56 12.29 -25.48
C TRP A 119 -20.41 10.80 -25.80
N GLU A 120 -21.26 10.22 -26.65
CA GLU A 120 -21.13 8.81 -27.08
C GLU A 120 -19.76 8.51 -27.66
N ASP A 121 -19.20 9.47 -28.41
CA ASP A 121 -17.85 9.39 -28.97
C ASP A 121 -16.78 9.29 -27.86
N ASN A 122 -17.12 9.59 -26.60
CA ASN A 122 -16.22 9.51 -25.44
C ASN A 122 -16.34 8.17 -24.69
N LEU A 123 -17.23 7.25 -25.09
CA LEU A 123 -17.42 5.99 -24.34
C LEU A 123 -16.22 5.05 -24.43
N TRP A 124 -15.46 5.14 -25.52
CA TRP A 124 -14.31 4.27 -25.73
C TRP A 124 -13.16 4.62 -24.80
N VAL A 125 -12.94 5.91 -24.50
CA VAL A 125 -11.84 6.34 -23.62
C VAL A 125 -12.01 5.78 -22.19
N LEU A 126 -13.24 5.64 -21.70
CA LEU A 126 -13.52 5.04 -20.39
C LEU A 126 -13.22 3.52 -20.32
N ARG A 127 -13.09 2.87 -21.48
CA ARG A 127 -12.69 1.46 -21.68
C ARG A 127 -11.29 1.34 -22.28
N ASN A 128 -10.48 2.37 -22.09
CA ASN A 128 -9.08 2.40 -22.48
C ASN A 128 -8.24 2.68 -21.23
N HIS A 129 -7.22 1.85 -21.00
CA HIS A 129 -6.34 1.98 -19.83
C HIS A 129 -5.47 3.25 -19.84
N ASN A 130 -5.35 3.94 -20.99
CA ASN A 130 -4.65 5.23 -21.05
C ASN A 130 -5.49 6.35 -20.44
N ALA A 131 -6.83 6.28 -20.52
CA ALA A 131 -7.72 7.28 -19.93
C ALA A 131 -8.24 6.86 -18.55
N ASN A 132 -8.95 5.73 -18.49
CA ASN A 132 -9.33 5.10 -17.22
C ASN A 132 -8.20 4.18 -16.79
N LYS A 133 -7.27 4.68 -15.98
CA LYS A 133 -6.05 3.94 -15.66
C LYS A 133 -6.25 2.67 -14.85
N LEU A 134 -7.45 2.49 -14.27
CA LEU A 134 -7.85 1.26 -13.59
C LEU A 134 -8.43 0.22 -14.55
N TYR A 135 -8.79 0.63 -15.77
CA TYR A 135 -9.34 -0.26 -16.79
C TYR A 135 -8.32 -1.34 -17.20
N TYR A 136 -8.84 -2.43 -17.77
CA TYR A 136 -8.03 -3.53 -18.24
C TYR A 136 -6.94 -3.07 -19.23
N ASN A 137 -5.69 -3.30 -18.86
CA ASN A 137 -4.54 -3.11 -19.74
C ASN A 137 -4.12 -4.48 -20.34
N PRO A 138 -4.30 -4.71 -21.66
CA PRO A 138 -3.92 -5.97 -22.30
C PRO A 138 -2.41 -6.23 -22.28
N GLU A 139 -1.57 -5.24 -22.00
CA GLU A 139 -0.11 -5.41 -21.91
C GLU A 139 0.33 -5.97 -20.56
N VAL A 140 -0.52 -5.85 -19.54
CA VAL A 140 -0.26 -6.34 -18.18
C VAL A 140 -0.73 -7.78 -18.04
N THR A 141 -0.01 -8.58 -17.24
CA THR A 141 -0.46 -9.91 -16.83
C THR A 141 -0.97 -9.86 -15.40
N TYR A 142 -2.27 -10.05 -15.23
CA TYR A 142 -2.94 -9.98 -13.93
C TYR A 142 -2.95 -11.34 -13.24
N THR A 143 -2.58 -11.36 -11.97
CA THR A 143 -2.47 -12.60 -11.17
C THR A 143 -3.32 -12.52 -9.89
N PRO A 144 -3.75 -13.65 -9.32
CA PRO A 144 -4.45 -13.62 -8.03
C PRO A 144 -3.61 -12.94 -6.93
N TRP A 145 -4.30 -12.31 -5.97
CA TRP A 145 -3.67 -11.72 -4.79
C TRP A 145 -2.75 -12.73 -4.08
N LYS A 146 -1.57 -12.25 -3.65
CA LYS A 146 -0.53 -13.11 -3.08
C LYS A 146 -0.85 -13.53 -1.65
N GLY A 147 -0.22 -14.61 -1.20
CA GLY A 147 -0.36 -15.13 0.15
C GLY A 147 -0.61 -16.63 0.15
N SER A 148 -0.46 -17.25 1.32
CA SER A 148 -0.65 -18.69 1.46
C SER A 148 -1.34 -19.07 2.76
N ASP A 149 -2.16 -20.12 2.69
CA ASP A 149 -2.84 -20.70 3.83
C ASP A 149 -1.87 -21.41 4.81
N SER A 150 -2.42 -22.07 5.83
CA SER A 150 -1.63 -22.84 6.81
C SER A 150 -0.90 -24.05 6.24
N SER A 151 -1.31 -24.52 5.07
CA SER A 151 -0.75 -25.66 4.36
C SER A 151 0.22 -25.23 3.24
N GLY A 152 0.39 -23.93 3.01
CA GLY A 152 1.23 -23.37 1.95
C GLY A 152 0.55 -23.31 0.58
N ASN A 153 -0.78 -23.50 0.50
CA ASN A 153 -1.51 -23.30 -0.75
C ASN A 153 -1.78 -21.81 -0.96
N PRO A 154 -1.82 -21.31 -2.21
CA PRO A 154 -2.22 -19.94 -2.50
C PRO A 154 -3.59 -19.61 -1.90
N LEU A 155 -3.72 -18.45 -1.25
CA LEU A 155 -5.00 -17.98 -0.70
C LEU A 155 -6.05 -17.75 -1.80
N TYR A 156 -5.60 -17.26 -2.95
CA TYR A 156 -6.43 -16.98 -4.12
C TYR A 156 -5.89 -17.74 -5.33
N GLN A 157 -6.80 -18.12 -6.22
CA GLN A 157 -6.54 -18.90 -7.44
C GLN A 157 -6.97 -18.09 -8.66
N ASP A 158 -6.57 -18.52 -9.85
CA ASP A 158 -7.05 -17.89 -11.09
C ASP A 158 -8.58 -17.81 -11.10
N ALA A 159 -9.10 -16.64 -11.50
CA ALA A 159 -10.53 -16.40 -11.56
C ALA A 159 -11.17 -17.37 -12.59
N ASN A 160 -12.31 -17.95 -12.25
CA ASN A 160 -13.04 -18.79 -13.20
C ASN A 160 -13.80 -17.87 -14.20
N PRO A 161 -13.46 -17.85 -15.51
CA PRO A 161 -14.10 -16.93 -16.45
C PRO A 161 -15.63 -17.08 -16.56
N THR A 162 -16.18 -18.25 -16.21
CA THR A 162 -17.65 -18.47 -16.23
C THR A 162 -18.32 -18.23 -14.88
N ALA A 163 -17.57 -17.83 -13.86
CA ALA A 163 -18.07 -17.58 -12.51
C ALA A 163 -17.11 -16.65 -11.75
N VAL A 164 -16.79 -15.49 -12.34
CA VAL A 164 -15.91 -14.50 -11.72
C VAL A 164 -16.64 -13.86 -10.55
N LEU A 165 -15.99 -13.83 -9.40
CA LEU A 165 -16.53 -13.29 -8.15
C LEU A 165 -16.61 -11.77 -8.21
N ARG A 166 -17.70 -11.23 -7.66
CA ARG A 166 -17.78 -9.80 -7.34
C ARG A 166 -16.71 -9.42 -6.32
N ASP A 167 -16.61 -10.17 -5.24
CA ASP A 167 -15.64 -9.93 -4.18
C ASP A 167 -14.77 -11.17 -4.04
N PRO A 168 -13.44 -11.07 -4.27
CA PRO A 168 -12.52 -12.20 -4.08
C PRO A 168 -12.60 -12.83 -2.68
N THR A 169 -12.98 -12.06 -1.65
CA THR A 169 -13.04 -12.52 -0.26
C THR A 169 -14.33 -13.23 0.10
N ASP A 170 -15.35 -13.18 -0.78
CA ASP A 170 -16.62 -13.89 -0.61
C ASP A 170 -16.81 -14.98 -1.68
N PRO A 171 -16.14 -16.15 -1.54
CA PRO A 171 -16.24 -17.23 -2.53
C PRO A 171 -17.64 -17.87 -2.63
N GLY A 172 -18.55 -17.54 -1.71
CA GLY A 172 -19.97 -17.94 -1.76
C GLY A 172 -20.90 -16.87 -2.33
N GLY A 173 -20.36 -15.72 -2.70
CA GLY A 173 -21.11 -14.53 -3.12
C GLY A 173 -21.52 -14.53 -4.59
N ASP A 174 -21.88 -13.33 -5.06
CA ASP A 174 -22.31 -13.11 -6.44
C ASP A 174 -21.19 -13.41 -7.44
N THR A 175 -21.54 -14.10 -8.52
CA THR A 175 -20.63 -14.41 -9.63
C THR A 175 -21.20 -13.92 -10.96
N VAL A 176 -20.29 -13.74 -11.93
CA VAL A 176 -20.60 -13.34 -13.31
C VAL A 176 -19.92 -14.30 -14.29
N ASP A 177 -20.64 -14.68 -15.34
CA ASP A 177 -20.11 -15.45 -16.46
C ASP A 177 -19.68 -14.47 -17.57
N LEU A 178 -18.37 -14.24 -17.69
CA LEU A 178 -17.80 -13.34 -18.71
C LEU A 178 -17.93 -13.89 -20.13
N THR A 179 -18.60 -15.03 -20.34
CA THR A 179 -18.86 -15.59 -21.68
C THR A 179 -20.28 -15.34 -22.18
N GLN A 180 -21.13 -14.71 -21.35
CA GLN A 180 -22.53 -14.44 -21.67
C GLN A 180 -22.81 -12.96 -21.93
N THR A 181 -23.93 -12.70 -22.60
CA THR A 181 -24.53 -11.37 -22.71
C THR A 181 -25.48 -11.10 -21.55
N TYR A 182 -25.68 -9.82 -21.24
CA TYR A 182 -26.50 -9.38 -20.11
C TYR A 182 -27.42 -8.24 -20.49
N ASP A 183 -28.57 -8.16 -19.82
CA ASP A 183 -29.43 -6.99 -19.92
C ASP A 183 -28.76 -5.79 -19.27
N TRP A 184 -28.80 -4.64 -19.94
CA TRP A 184 -28.35 -3.36 -19.41
C TRP A 184 -29.55 -2.42 -19.30
N TRP A 185 -29.66 -1.77 -18.14
CA TRP A 185 -30.70 -0.78 -17.88
C TRP A 185 -30.11 0.62 -17.98
N ASP A 186 -30.65 1.39 -18.91
CA ASP A 186 -30.38 2.80 -19.08
C ASP A 186 -31.26 3.62 -18.13
N PHE A 187 -30.62 4.24 -17.14
CA PHE A 187 -31.30 5.06 -16.14
C PHE A 187 -31.70 6.44 -16.68
N THR A 188 -30.98 6.97 -17.66
CA THR A 188 -31.28 8.24 -18.32
C THR A 188 -32.60 8.13 -19.09
N THR A 189 -32.75 7.08 -19.90
CA THR A 189 -33.95 6.90 -20.72
C THR A 189 -35.04 6.04 -20.06
N GLY A 190 -34.70 5.30 -19.00
CA GLY A 190 -35.59 4.33 -18.38
C GLY A 190 -35.87 3.11 -19.26
N THR A 191 -34.87 2.68 -20.04
CA THR A 191 -35.00 1.63 -21.05
C THR A 191 -34.12 0.42 -20.71
N THR A 192 -34.66 -0.79 -20.82
CA THR A 192 -33.85 -2.01 -20.83
C THR A 192 -33.37 -2.31 -22.24
N TYR A 193 -32.06 -2.44 -22.40
CA TYR A 193 -31.44 -3.05 -23.58
C TYR A 193 -31.12 -4.49 -23.24
N ASN A 194 -31.78 -5.44 -23.93
CA ASN A 194 -31.63 -6.85 -23.64
C ASN A 194 -30.41 -7.44 -24.37
N ASP A 195 -29.80 -8.46 -23.78
CA ASP A 195 -28.72 -9.26 -24.39
C ASP A 195 -27.53 -8.44 -24.90
N VAL A 196 -27.13 -7.38 -24.17
CA VAL A 196 -25.99 -6.56 -24.58
C VAL A 196 -24.67 -7.20 -24.17
N THR A 197 -23.69 -7.12 -25.07
CA THR A 197 -22.31 -7.52 -24.77
C THR A 197 -21.66 -6.44 -23.92
N TYR A 198 -21.76 -6.59 -22.60
CA TYR A 198 -21.18 -5.64 -21.64
C TYR A 198 -19.70 -5.93 -21.36
N LEU A 199 -19.34 -7.21 -21.28
CA LEU A 199 -18.00 -7.74 -20.98
C LEU A 199 -17.74 -8.96 -21.87
N PRO A 200 -16.47 -9.33 -22.13
CA PRO A 200 -15.23 -8.62 -21.88
C PRO A 200 -14.74 -7.91 -23.16
N SER A 201 -14.38 -6.62 -23.07
CA SER A 201 -13.84 -5.85 -24.20
C SER A 201 -12.88 -4.76 -23.74
N TYR A 202 -12.11 -4.18 -24.66
CA TYR A 202 -11.28 -2.99 -24.44
C TYR A 202 -11.03 -2.25 -25.75
N TYR A 203 -10.60 -1.00 -25.66
CA TYR A 203 -10.12 -0.22 -26.81
C TYR A 203 -8.60 -0.06 -26.78
N THR A 204 -7.98 -0.04 -27.96
CA THR A 204 -6.61 0.46 -28.15
C THR A 204 -6.65 1.92 -28.59
N TRP A 205 -5.65 2.69 -28.16
CA TRP A 205 -5.35 4.01 -28.69
C TRP A 205 -4.31 3.84 -29.80
N ASP A 206 -4.72 4.04 -31.06
CA ASP A 206 -3.93 3.61 -32.21
C ASP A 206 -2.98 4.70 -32.71
N ALA A 207 -3.27 5.98 -32.42
CA ALA A 207 -2.41 7.10 -32.72
C ALA A 207 -2.77 8.34 -31.88
N ASP A 208 -1.74 8.95 -31.31
CA ASP A 208 -1.74 10.33 -30.83
C ASP A 208 -1.64 11.27 -32.04
N THR A 209 -2.74 11.96 -32.37
CA THR A 209 -2.87 12.71 -33.62
C THR A 209 -2.38 14.15 -33.53
N ASP A 210 -2.34 14.74 -32.35
CA ASP A 210 -1.88 16.10 -32.12
C ASP A 210 -0.51 16.17 -31.39
N GLY A 211 -0.05 15.05 -30.85
CA GLY A 211 1.28 14.83 -30.30
C GLY A 211 1.45 15.31 -28.88
N ASP A 212 0.37 15.46 -28.11
CA ASP A 212 0.40 15.96 -26.74
C ASP A 212 0.58 14.86 -25.67
N GLY A 213 0.46 13.59 -26.06
CA GLY A 213 0.59 12.44 -25.17
C GLY A 213 -0.65 12.16 -24.32
N GLU A 214 -1.76 12.85 -24.56
CA GLU A 214 -3.05 12.64 -23.93
C GLU A 214 -4.02 11.99 -24.93
N ILE A 215 -4.95 11.20 -24.40
CA ILE A 215 -5.95 10.53 -25.22
C ILE A 215 -7.14 11.45 -25.45
N ASP A 216 -7.55 11.60 -26.70
CA ASP A 216 -8.68 12.44 -27.10
C ASP A 216 -9.82 11.65 -27.75
N PRO A 217 -11.10 12.05 -27.57
CA PRO A 217 -12.22 11.23 -28.05
C PRO A 217 -12.29 11.02 -29.56
N ASP A 218 -11.78 11.96 -30.36
CA ASP A 218 -11.79 11.91 -31.82
C ASP A 218 -10.59 11.16 -32.42
N GLU A 219 -9.71 10.63 -31.57
CA GLU A 219 -8.50 9.95 -32.01
C GLU A 219 -8.75 8.52 -32.51
N PRO A 220 -7.90 8.01 -33.41
CA PRO A 220 -8.00 6.65 -33.91
C PRO A 220 -7.94 5.60 -32.79
N HIS A 221 -8.94 4.73 -32.78
CA HIS A 221 -9.07 3.66 -31.80
C HIS A 221 -9.66 2.39 -32.42
N THR A 222 -9.36 1.25 -31.81
CA THR A 222 -9.88 -0.06 -32.24
C THR A 222 -10.51 -0.80 -31.07
N LEU A 223 -11.76 -1.25 -31.25
CA LEU A 223 -12.46 -2.12 -30.30
C LEU A 223 -11.98 -3.58 -30.44
N TYR A 224 -11.55 -4.16 -29.32
CA TYR A 224 -11.29 -5.59 -29.17
C TYR A 224 -12.32 -6.22 -28.24
N GLU A 225 -13.26 -6.98 -28.81
CA GLU A 225 -14.12 -7.86 -28.04
C GLU A 225 -13.39 -9.17 -27.73
N ILE A 226 -13.37 -9.56 -26.45
CA ILE A 226 -12.75 -10.79 -26.00
C ILE A 226 -13.73 -11.95 -26.20
N LYS A 227 -13.77 -12.49 -27.43
CA LYS A 227 -14.74 -13.51 -27.87
C LYS A 227 -14.07 -14.62 -28.70
N PRO A 228 -14.67 -15.83 -28.79
CA PRO A 228 -14.08 -16.96 -29.50
C PRO A 228 -13.80 -16.72 -30.99
N SER A 229 -14.48 -15.75 -31.61
CA SER A 229 -14.27 -15.39 -33.02
C SER A 229 -13.06 -14.48 -33.25
N THR A 230 -12.43 -13.96 -32.19
CA THR A 230 -11.20 -13.18 -32.23
C THR A 230 -10.02 -14.12 -31.93
N PRO A 231 -9.22 -14.54 -32.94
CA PRO A 231 -8.23 -15.60 -32.75
C PRO A 231 -7.01 -15.16 -31.93
N THR A 232 -6.58 -13.91 -32.06
CA THR A 232 -5.40 -13.33 -31.41
C THR A 232 -5.62 -11.86 -31.09
N TYR A 233 -5.01 -11.40 -30.01
CA TYR A 233 -5.05 -10.00 -29.55
C TYR A 233 -3.71 -9.29 -29.79
N PRO A 234 -3.66 -7.95 -29.76
CA PRO A 234 -2.42 -7.18 -29.86
C PRO A 234 -1.35 -7.60 -28.85
N SER A 235 -1.77 -8.03 -27.65
CA SER A 235 -0.92 -8.63 -26.60
C SER A 235 -0.19 -9.91 -27.04
N GLY A 236 -0.58 -10.51 -28.16
CA GLY A 236 -0.12 -11.82 -28.62
C GLY A 236 -0.83 -13.01 -27.96
N ARG A 237 -1.72 -12.78 -26.98
CA ARG A 237 -2.50 -13.83 -26.34
C ARG A 237 -3.53 -14.44 -27.29
N SER A 238 -3.83 -15.72 -27.09
CA SER A 238 -5.01 -16.37 -27.65
C SER A 238 -6.29 -15.93 -26.91
N TYR A 239 -7.46 -16.24 -27.47
CA TYR A 239 -8.75 -16.02 -26.79
C TYR A 239 -8.80 -16.57 -25.36
N ALA A 240 -8.34 -17.79 -25.13
CA ALA A 240 -8.40 -18.39 -23.79
C ALA A 240 -7.48 -17.65 -22.80
N GLU A 241 -6.30 -17.24 -23.24
CA GLU A 241 -5.32 -16.54 -22.41
C GLU A 241 -5.77 -15.10 -22.12
N GLU A 242 -6.30 -14.39 -23.11
CA GLU A 242 -6.80 -13.03 -22.95
C GLU A 242 -8.05 -13.01 -22.05
N LEU A 243 -8.97 -13.96 -22.22
CA LEU A 243 -10.14 -14.11 -21.34
C LEU A 243 -9.73 -14.42 -19.90
N GLN A 244 -8.74 -15.28 -19.69
CA GLN A 244 -8.23 -15.57 -18.34
C GLN A 244 -7.58 -14.34 -17.70
N ASN A 245 -6.79 -13.59 -18.46
CA ASN A 245 -6.16 -12.36 -17.99
C ASN A 245 -7.20 -11.31 -17.60
N TYR A 246 -8.23 -11.15 -18.43
CA TYR A 246 -9.35 -10.25 -18.15
C TYR A 246 -10.15 -10.69 -16.91
N ALA A 247 -10.40 -11.99 -16.75
CA ALA A 247 -11.07 -12.53 -15.57
C ALA A 247 -10.27 -12.23 -14.29
N ASN A 248 -8.94 -12.38 -14.34
CA ASN A 248 -8.07 -12.05 -13.22
C ASN A 248 -8.08 -10.55 -12.92
N TRP A 249 -7.98 -9.68 -13.92
CA TRP A 249 -8.14 -8.23 -13.72
C TRP A 249 -9.49 -7.89 -13.09
N PHE A 250 -10.57 -8.43 -13.66
CA PHE A 250 -11.92 -8.14 -13.22
C PHE A 250 -12.14 -8.57 -11.77
N GLN A 251 -11.64 -9.74 -11.37
CA GLN A 251 -11.78 -10.20 -9.98
C GLN A 251 -10.87 -9.44 -9.01
N TYR A 252 -9.60 -9.21 -9.38
CA TYR A 252 -8.55 -8.83 -8.43
C TYR A 252 -8.00 -7.41 -8.54
N TYR A 253 -8.38 -6.64 -9.57
CA TYR A 253 -7.76 -5.33 -9.86
C TYR A 253 -8.73 -4.26 -10.31
N ARG A 254 -9.99 -4.61 -10.62
CA ARG A 254 -10.94 -3.65 -11.22
C ARG A 254 -11.32 -2.46 -10.34
N LYS A 255 -11.11 -2.55 -9.01
CA LYS A 255 -11.38 -1.49 -8.02
C LYS A 255 -10.06 -0.91 -7.53
N ARG A 256 -10.06 0.35 -7.09
CA ARG A 256 -8.86 0.96 -6.49
C ARG A 256 -8.38 0.16 -5.28
N GLU A 257 -9.30 -0.21 -4.39
CA GLU A 257 -9.05 -1.09 -3.25
C GLU A 257 -8.44 -2.44 -3.67
N PHE A 258 -8.92 -3.01 -4.77
CA PHE A 258 -8.47 -4.33 -5.21
C PHE A 258 -7.06 -4.27 -5.78
N ALA A 259 -6.74 -3.23 -6.54
CA ALA A 259 -5.38 -2.92 -6.97
C ALA A 259 -4.45 -2.68 -5.77
N THR A 260 -4.91 -1.91 -4.76
CA THR A 260 -4.19 -1.71 -3.49
C THR A 260 -3.91 -3.01 -2.77
N LYS A 261 -4.90 -3.89 -2.66
CA LYS A 261 -4.75 -5.21 -2.06
C LYS A 261 -3.74 -6.06 -2.81
N ALA A 262 -3.80 -6.09 -4.13
CA ALA A 262 -2.83 -6.81 -4.94
C ALA A 262 -1.39 -6.32 -4.70
N ALA A 263 -1.18 -5.00 -4.70
CA ALA A 263 0.13 -4.39 -4.60
C ALA A 263 0.73 -4.52 -3.18
N VAL A 264 0.01 -4.09 -2.14
CA VAL A 264 0.44 -4.20 -0.73
C VAL A 264 0.59 -5.67 -0.33
N GLY A 265 -0.34 -6.52 -0.75
CA GLY A 265 -0.30 -7.95 -0.49
C GLY A 265 0.89 -8.66 -1.13
N GLY A 266 1.25 -8.29 -2.36
CA GLY A 266 2.46 -8.77 -3.03
C GLY A 266 3.74 -8.43 -2.27
N VAL A 267 3.84 -7.19 -1.82
CA VAL A 267 4.97 -6.68 -1.04
C VAL A 267 5.14 -7.38 0.31
N ILE A 268 4.06 -7.51 1.08
CA ILE A 268 4.08 -8.18 2.39
C ILE A 268 4.43 -9.66 2.22
N ASN A 269 3.87 -10.30 1.19
CA ASN A 269 4.17 -11.70 0.89
C ASN A 269 5.67 -11.92 0.65
N ASN A 270 6.33 -10.98 -0.04
CA ASN A 270 7.72 -11.10 -0.47
C ASN A 270 8.75 -10.58 0.56
N THR A 271 8.31 -9.91 1.62
CA THR A 271 9.21 -9.31 2.63
C THR A 271 9.28 -10.14 3.91
N ASP A 272 10.48 -10.45 4.38
CA ASP A 272 10.72 -11.13 5.68
C ASP A 272 11.49 -10.26 6.68
N ALA A 273 12.21 -9.22 6.23
CA ALA A 273 13.28 -8.57 7.01
C ALA A 273 12.84 -7.40 7.91
N THR A 274 11.53 -7.21 8.10
CA THR A 274 10.97 -6.01 8.72
C THR A 274 9.79 -6.35 9.62
N ARG A 275 9.53 -5.48 10.61
CA ARG A 275 8.31 -5.53 11.41
C ARG A 275 7.25 -4.67 10.74
N MET A 276 6.05 -5.21 10.53
CA MET A 276 4.99 -4.49 9.84
C MET A 276 3.73 -4.39 10.71
N GLY A 277 3.07 -3.25 10.67
CA GLY A 277 1.73 -3.03 11.22
C GLY A 277 0.82 -2.34 10.20
N LEU A 278 -0.49 -2.31 10.45
CA LEU A 278 -1.46 -1.73 9.54
C LEU A 278 -2.66 -1.11 10.25
N ARG A 279 -3.06 0.03 9.74
CA ARG A 279 -4.28 0.76 10.10
C ARG A 279 -4.99 1.19 8.83
N VAL A 280 -6.32 1.21 8.89
CA VAL A 280 -7.15 1.90 7.90
C VAL A 280 -7.77 3.16 8.51
N ILE A 281 -8.04 4.16 7.69
CA ILE A 281 -8.44 5.49 8.17
C ILE A 281 -9.84 5.51 8.83
N ASN A 282 -10.76 4.65 8.41
CA ASN A 282 -12.12 4.57 8.94
C ASN A 282 -12.34 3.40 9.93
N ASP A 283 -11.85 2.19 9.66
CA ASP A 283 -12.02 1.03 10.57
C ASP A 283 -11.02 0.96 11.74
N GLY A 284 -10.10 1.92 11.84
CA GLY A 284 -9.12 1.99 12.93
C GLY A 284 -7.92 1.06 12.73
N GLN A 285 -7.20 0.79 13.83
CA GLN A 285 -6.02 -0.07 13.81
C GLN A 285 -6.44 -1.53 13.77
N ILE A 286 -6.02 -2.23 12.71
CA ILE A 286 -6.42 -3.63 12.51
C ILE A 286 -5.27 -4.58 12.84
N GLN A 287 -4.01 -4.18 12.64
CA GLN A 287 -2.86 -5.01 12.93
C GLN A 287 -1.73 -4.22 13.63
N ASP A 288 -1.42 -4.60 14.87
CA ASP A 288 -0.23 -4.13 15.55
C ASP A 288 1.04 -4.55 14.82
N VAL A 289 2.12 -3.81 15.05
CA VAL A 289 3.44 -4.13 14.48
C VAL A 289 3.93 -5.50 14.94
N VAL A 290 4.15 -6.39 13.98
CA VAL A 290 4.65 -7.75 14.21
C VAL A 290 5.77 -8.10 13.22
N THR A 291 6.71 -8.94 13.63
CA THR A 291 7.79 -9.41 12.76
C THR A 291 7.25 -10.29 11.63
N MET A 292 7.65 -10.00 10.39
CA MET A 292 7.20 -10.70 9.18
C MET A 292 7.91 -12.04 8.92
N THR A 293 9.05 -12.32 9.56
CA THR A 293 9.70 -13.65 9.50
C THR A 293 8.83 -14.78 10.08
N ASN A 294 7.82 -14.46 10.88
CA ASN A 294 6.87 -15.45 11.39
C ASN A 294 5.75 -15.68 10.35
N PRO A 295 5.65 -16.89 9.76
CA PRO A 295 4.70 -17.17 8.69
C PRO A 295 3.23 -17.08 9.16
N THR A 296 2.97 -17.26 10.45
CA THR A 296 1.62 -17.07 11.01
C THR A 296 1.26 -15.60 11.08
N ASN A 297 2.19 -14.74 11.50
CA ASN A 297 1.97 -13.29 11.53
C ASN A 297 1.71 -12.77 10.12
N LYS A 298 2.57 -13.13 9.17
CA LYS A 298 2.43 -12.74 7.76
C LYS A 298 1.08 -13.17 7.17
N ARG A 299 0.67 -14.42 7.41
CA ARG A 299 -0.65 -14.91 6.94
C ARG A 299 -1.80 -14.14 7.56
N ASN A 300 -1.80 -13.98 8.87
CA ASN A 300 -2.88 -13.28 9.58
C ASN A 300 -2.98 -11.83 9.12
N PHE A 301 -1.83 -11.18 8.90
CA PHE A 301 -1.75 -9.83 8.35
C PHE A 301 -2.41 -9.77 6.97
N LEU A 302 -1.97 -10.61 6.03
CA LEU A 302 -2.51 -10.63 4.66
C LEU A 302 -4.01 -10.93 4.66
N GLN A 303 -4.44 -11.93 5.42
CA GLN A 303 -5.85 -12.30 5.50
C GLN A 303 -6.70 -11.17 6.06
N LEU A 304 -6.29 -10.57 7.17
CA LEU A 304 -7.00 -9.44 7.76
C LEU A 304 -7.10 -8.27 6.80
N PHE A 305 -5.99 -7.93 6.13
CA PHE A 305 -5.96 -6.83 5.17
C PHE A 305 -6.87 -7.10 3.97
N TYR A 306 -6.88 -8.33 3.43
CA TYR A 306 -7.79 -8.67 2.34
C TYR A 306 -9.25 -8.68 2.75
N ASP A 307 -9.55 -9.06 4.00
CA ASP A 307 -10.92 -9.11 4.53
C ASP A 307 -11.47 -7.72 4.91
N THR A 308 -10.66 -6.66 4.93
CA THR A 308 -11.09 -5.28 5.22
C THR A 308 -11.61 -4.60 3.94
N PRO A 309 -12.91 -4.29 3.82
CA PRO A 309 -13.47 -3.62 2.65
C PRO A 309 -13.36 -2.09 2.76
N SER A 310 -13.46 -1.40 1.62
CA SER A 310 -13.76 0.04 1.61
C SER A 310 -15.14 0.30 2.21
N GLN A 311 -15.30 1.49 2.79
CA GLN A 311 -16.50 1.91 3.49
C GLN A 311 -17.11 3.14 2.82
N GLN A 312 -18.43 3.31 2.91
CA GLN A 312 -19.09 4.54 2.49
C GLN A 312 -18.79 5.69 3.49
N ALA A 313 -17.54 6.12 3.52
CA ALA A 313 -16.98 7.08 4.45
C ALA A 313 -16.02 8.03 3.71
N GLY A 314 -15.66 9.13 4.38
CA GLY A 314 -14.69 10.09 3.86
C GLY A 314 -13.25 9.61 4.04
N THR A 315 -12.31 10.52 3.79
CA THR A 315 -10.86 10.27 3.76
C THR A 315 -10.18 11.07 4.87
N PRO A 316 -10.37 10.74 6.16
CA PRO A 316 -9.83 11.52 7.29
C PRO A 316 -8.33 11.34 7.51
N LEU A 317 -7.53 11.50 6.44
CA LEU A 317 -6.12 11.10 6.38
C LEU A 317 -5.25 11.80 7.43
N ARG A 318 -5.46 13.10 7.66
CA ARG A 318 -4.77 13.86 8.72
C ARG A 318 -4.94 13.22 10.09
N ARG A 319 -6.16 12.80 10.44
CA ARG A 319 -6.43 12.08 11.69
C ARG A 319 -5.92 10.64 11.68
N GLY A 320 -5.86 10.01 10.50
CA GLY A 320 -5.25 8.71 10.33
C GLY A 320 -3.76 8.74 10.66
N LEU A 321 -3.04 9.74 10.16
CA LEU A 321 -1.61 9.93 10.42
C LEU A 321 -1.37 10.35 11.88
N ASP A 322 -2.21 11.23 12.42
CA ASP A 322 -2.22 11.61 13.85
C ASP A 322 -2.28 10.38 14.77
N ARG A 323 -3.30 9.53 14.56
CA ARG A 323 -3.44 8.27 15.31
C ARG A 323 -2.29 7.29 15.09
N THR A 324 -1.63 7.36 13.94
CA THR A 324 -0.43 6.54 13.66
C THR A 324 0.73 7.02 14.50
N GLY A 325 0.96 8.33 14.56
CA GLY A 325 1.95 8.92 15.45
C GLY A 325 1.66 8.65 16.93
N GLU A 326 0.42 8.82 17.39
CA GLU A 326 -0.01 8.46 18.75
C GLU A 326 0.28 6.98 19.09
N TYR A 327 0.04 6.07 18.14
CA TYR A 327 0.36 4.65 18.31
C TYR A 327 1.85 4.42 18.55
N PHE A 328 2.73 5.14 17.84
CA PHE A 328 4.18 5.04 18.06
C PHE A 328 4.64 5.62 19.40
N MET A 329 3.85 6.49 20.03
CA MET A 329 4.11 7.00 21.38
C MET A 329 3.67 6.04 22.50
N GLU A 330 2.94 4.97 22.18
CA GLU A 330 2.48 4.02 23.19
C GLU A 330 3.65 3.36 23.93
N THR A 331 3.40 3.00 25.20
CA THR A 331 4.38 2.35 26.09
C THR A 331 3.79 1.09 26.71
N GLY A 332 4.64 0.12 27.06
CA GLY A 332 4.24 -1.13 27.69
C GLY A 332 4.42 -2.36 26.80
N GLY A 333 3.92 -3.50 27.27
CA GLY A 333 4.01 -4.78 26.55
C GLY A 333 3.07 -4.79 25.36
N GLY A 334 3.57 -4.49 24.16
CA GLY A 334 2.80 -4.36 22.93
C GLY A 334 3.05 -3.07 22.15
N ALA A 335 3.79 -2.12 22.74
CA ALA A 335 4.17 -0.90 22.05
C ALA A 335 4.96 -1.18 20.76
N PRO A 336 4.74 -0.41 19.67
CA PRO A 336 5.42 -0.63 18.40
C PRO A 336 6.93 -0.42 18.50
N ILE A 337 7.35 0.62 19.23
CA ILE A 337 8.75 0.86 19.55
C ILE A 337 9.13 -0.03 20.74
N LEU A 338 10.13 -0.87 20.52
CA LEU A 338 10.57 -1.84 21.50
C LEU A 338 11.15 -1.16 22.77
N PRO A 339 11.26 -1.87 23.90
CA PRO A 339 11.97 -1.36 25.06
C PRO A 339 13.49 -1.23 24.78
N ALA A 340 14.20 -0.47 25.62
CA ALA A 340 15.64 -0.24 25.47
C ALA A 340 16.48 -1.53 25.43
N ASP A 341 16.12 -2.53 26.24
CA ASP A 341 16.83 -3.82 26.28
C ASP A 341 16.63 -4.68 25.02
N GLN A 342 15.70 -4.29 24.14
CA GLN A 342 15.43 -4.90 22.83
C GLN A 342 15.85 -3.99 21.66
N GLY A 343 16.55 -2.88 21.94
CA GLY A 343 17.09 -2.00 20.91
C GLY A 343 16.17 -0.85 20.49
N GLY A 344 15.07 -0.57 21.21
CA GLY A 344 14.16 0.53 20.88
C GLY A 344 14.82 1.91 20.80
N GLU A 345 15.95 2.11 21.49
CA GLU A 345 16.78 3.32 21.42
C GLU A 345 17.31 3.60 20.00
N CYS A 346 17.46 2.55 19.18
CA CYS A 346 18.00 2.64 17.82
C CYS A 346 16.95 2.36 16.73
N GLN A 347 15.68 2.20 17.11
CA GLN A 347 14.67 1.66 16.20
C GLN A 347 14.10 2.75 15.29
N GLN A 348 14.30 2.57 13.98
CA GLN A 348 13.71 3.42 12.94
C GLN A 348 12.25 3.04 12.72
N ASN A 349 11.39 4.05 12.55
CA ASN A 349 9.95 3.89 12.38
C ASN A 349 9.47 4.63 11.15
N PHE A 350 8.76 3.93 10.29
CA PHE A 350 8.30 4.42 9.00
C PHE A 350 6.77 4.32 8.94
N ALA A 351 6.10 5.39 8.56
CA ALA A 351 4.71 5.39 8.14
C ALA A 351 4.65 5.40 6.61
N LEU A 352 3.90 4.47 6.03
CA LEU A 352 3.59 4.45 4.62
C LEU A 352 2.11 4.76 4.47
N VAL A 353 1.82 6.01 4.11
CA VAL A 353 0.48 6.54 3.92
C VAL A 353 0.07 6.32 2.48
N MET A 354 -1.09 5.71 2.24
CA MET A 354 -1.60 5.48 0.90
C MET A 354 -3.06 5.89 0.80
N THR A 355 -3.39 6.64 -0.25
CA THR A 355 -4.75 7.12 -0.53
C THR A 355 -4.95 7.27 -2.03
N ASP A 356 -6.21 7.23 -2.48
CA ASP A 356 -6.55 7.63 -3.85
C ASP A 356 -6.66 9.15 -4.03
N GLY A 357 -6.44 9.94 -2.97
CA GLY A 357 -6.08 11.36 -3.06
C GLY A 357 -6.70 12.24 -1.98
N PHE A 358 -7.72 13.03 -2.36
CA PHE A 358 -8.21 14.17 -1.59
C PHE A 358 -8.58 13.85 -0.14
N TRP A 359 -7.74 14.26 0.81
CA TRP A 359 -8.08 14.11 2.22
C TRP A 359 -9.14 15.13 2.66
N ASN A 360 -9.99 14.71 3.59
CA ASN A 360 -11.08 15.51 4.17
C ASN A 360 -11.26 15.20 5.67
N GLY A 361 -12.39 15.58 6.26
CA GLY A 361 -12.68 15.35 7.67
C GLY A 361 -12.10 16.40 8.63
N GLY A 362 -12.30 16.13 9.92
CA GLY A 362 -11.99 17.09 11.00
C GLY A 362 -10.51 17.19 11.34
N THR A 363 -10.15 18.31 11.95
CA THR A 363 -8.80 18.66 12.40
C THR A 363 -8.29 17.72 13.51
N PRO A 364 -7.07 17.17 13.39
CA PRO A 364 -6.29 16.61 14.50
C PRO A 364 -6.20 17.54 15.72
N GLY A 365 -6.09 16.97 16.92
CA GLY A 365 -6.02 17.75 18.15
C GLY A 365 -4.57 18.05 18.56
N GLY A 366 -4.27 19.29 18.96
CA GLY A 366 -2.97 19.61 19.56
C GLY A 366 -1.81 19.81 18.59
N ILE A 367 -2.04 19.68 17.28
CA ILE A 367 -1.09 19.97 16.21
C ILE A 367 -1.40 21.38 15.66
N GLY A 368 -0.37 22.21 15.51
CA GLY A 368 -0.44 23.58 14.97
C GLY A 368 0.02 23.63 13.51
N ASN A 369 0.64 24.75 13.13
CA ASN A 369 1.56 24.75 11.99
C ASN A 369 2.91 24.29 12.56
N ALA A 370 3.28 23.03 12.29
CA ALA A 370 4.47 22.41 12.84
C ALA A 370 5.71 22.74 12.01
N ASP A 371 5.57 23.01 10.72
CA ASP A 371 6.70 23.31 9.83
C ASP A 371 7.07 24.81 9.74
N GLY A 372 6.34 25.67 10.42
CA GLY A 372 6.51 27.13 10.44
C GLY A 372 7.17 27.67 11.71
N ASP A 373 7.54 26.82 12.67
CA ASP A 373 8.03 27.24 13.99
C ASP A 373 9.56 27.47 14.04
N ASN A 374 10.26 27.02 13.00
CA ASN A 374 11.68 27.23 12.76
C ASN A 374 12.58 26.79 13.93
N SER A 375 12.24 25.66 14.57
CA SER A 375 12.72 25.31 15.90
C SER A 375 14.05 24.53 15.95
N SER A 376 14.53 23.92 14.84
CA SER A 376 15.75 23.08 14.80
C SER A 376 16.38 23.00 13.39
N ASP A 377 17.55 22.35 13.25
CA ASP A 377 18.11 21.92 11.95
C ASP A 377 18.21 20.39 11.98
N TRP A 378 17.25 19.71 11.34
CA TRP A 378 17.16 18.25 11.32
C TRP A 378 17.62 17.58 10.01
N ASP A 379 18.19 18.33 9.05
CA ASP A 379 18.74 17.79 7.79
C ASP A 379 20.24 18.09 7.58
N GLY A 380 20.80 19.00 8.38
CA GLY A 380 22.22 19.35 8.41
C GLY A 380 22.62 20.46 7.46
N ASP A 381 21.65 21.02 6.73
CA ASP A 381 21.86 22.19 5.90
C ASP A 381 21.13 23.40 6.51
N SER A 382 21.75 24.01 7.51
CA SER A 382 21.34 25.31 8.07
C SER A 382 21.14 26.46 7.07
N THR A 383 21.52 26.32 5.79
CA THR A 383 21.22 27.29 4.73
C THR A 383 19.91 27.01 4.00
N GLN A 384 19.38 25.78 4.11
CA GLN A 384 18.11 25.31 3.57
C GLN A 384 17.05 25.11 4.67
N SER A 385 17.46 24.68 5.86
CA SER A 385 16.57 24.33 6.97
C SER A 385 17.02 24.93 8.29
N ILE A 386 16.15 25.74 8.87
CA ILE A 386 16.02 25.80 10.32
C ILE A 386 14.58 25.35 10.63
N ASP A 387 14.06 24.35 9.90
CA ASP A 387 12.68 23.84 9.88
C ASP A 387 11.61 24.96 9.77
N GLY A 388 11.89 25.88 8.85
CA GLY A 388 11.16 27.10 8.51
C GLY A 388 11.51 27.64 7.11
N GLY A 389 12.11 26.78 6.28
CA GLY A 389 12.67 27.06 4.94
C GLY A 389 11.80 26.48 3.81
N ASN A 390 12.37 25.63 2.97
CA ASN A 390 11.63 24.89 1.92
C ASN A 390 10.62 23.86 2.45
N TYR A 391 10.67 23.55 3.74
CA TYR A 391 9.68 22.72 4.43
C TYR A 391 8.43 23.50 4.86
N ALA A 392 8.53 24.83 5.01
CA ALA A 392 7.52 25.61 5.70
C ALA A 392 6.47 26.19 4.76
N ASP A 393 5.25 26.32 5.28
CA ASP A 393 4.21 27.15 4.66
C ASP A 393 3.50 28.05 5.68
N ASN A 394 2.40 28.70 5.27
CA ASN A 394 1.57 29.52 6.16
C ASN A 394 0.21 28.88 6.51
N PHE A 395 -0.02 27.67 6.03
CA PHE A 395 -1.19 26.87 6.29
C PHE A 395 -1.00 26.12 7.62
N SER A 396 -2.07 25.65 8.23
CA SER A 396 -1.97 25.08 9.56
C SER A 396 -2.88 23.90 9.73
N VAL A 397 -2.34 22.87 10.36
CA VAL A 397 -2.94 21.57 10.54
C VAL A 397 -3.19 20.88 9.19
N THR A 398 -2.26 21.03 8.24
CA THR A 398 -2.20 20.26 6.98
C THR A 398 -1.79 18.80 7.26
N LEU A 399 -1.76 17.94 6.24
CA LEU A 399 -1.14 16.62 6.39
C LEU A 399 0.37 16.75 6.61
N ALA A 400 1.00 17.72 5.96
CA ALA A 400 2.41 18.02 6.14
C ALA A 400 2.78 18.46 7.55
N ASP A 401 1.91 19.22 8.21
CA ASP A 401 2.06 19.58 9.62
C ASP A 401 2.02 18.35 10.54
N VAL A 402 1.13 17.39 10.26
CA VAL A 402 1.05 16.16 11.06
C VAL A 402 2.30 15.32 10.88
N ALA A 403 2.80 15.20 9.64
CA ALA A 403 4.04 14.50 9.36
C ALA A 403 5.24 15.16 10.05
N MET A 404 5.36 16.49 9.95
CA MET A 404 6.41 17.26 10.61
C MET A 404 6.36 17.08 12.13
N PHE A 405 5.17 17.20 12.74
CA PHE A 405 5.00 17.07 14.17
C PHE A 405 5.54 15.74 14.72
N TYR A 406 5.24 14.61 14.06
CA TYR A 406 5.74 13.29 14.49
C TYR A 406 7.17 12.97 14.04
N TYR A 407 7.70 13.73 13.09
CA TYR A 407 9.13 13.72 12.79
C TYR A 407 9.93 14.45 13.87
N GLU A 408 9.47 15.61 14.34
CA GLU A 408 10.20 16.42 15.33
C GLU A 408 9.99 15.97 16.78
N THR A 409 8.92 15.22 17.04
CA THR A 409 8.60 14.73 18.38
C THR A 409 9.42 13.50 18.73
N ASP A 410 10.14 13.54 19.86
CA ASP A 410 10.64 12.33 20.50
C ASP A 410 9.47 11.46 20.98
N LEU A 411 9.12 10.45 20.18
CA LEU A 411 7.98 9.58 20.41
C LEU A 411 8.16 8.74 21.67
N ARG A 412 9.41 8.57 22.14
CA ARG A 412 9.75 7.70 23.26
C ARG A 412 10.88 8.29 24.08
N GLY A 413 10.68 8.45 25.39
CA GLY A 413 11.73 8.86 26.32
C GLY A 413 12.82 7.80 26.58
N LEU A 414 13.35 7.14 25.56
CA LEU A 414 14.54 6.30 25.62
C LEU A 414 15.78 7.15 25.29
N ALA A 415 16.95 6.52 25.19
CA ALA A 415 18.13 7.25 24.70
C ALA A 415 18.05 7.49 23.19
N ASN A 416 18.44 8.68 22.76
CA ASN A 416 18.54 9.06 21.35
C ASN A 416 19.71 8.33 20.68
N LYS A 417 19.41 7.25 19.96
CA LYS A 417 20.40 6.47 19.21
C LYS A 417 19.83 6.00 17.87
N VAL A 418 18.75 6.63 17.39
CA VAL A 418 18.23 6.33 16.06
C VAL A 418 19.32 6.74 15.05
N PRO A 419 19.68 5.85 14.10
CA PRO A 419 20.70 6.17 13.12
C PRO A 419 20.30 7.35 12.23
N THR A 420 21.23 8.27 12.04
CA THR A 420 21.07 9.43 11.15
C THR A 420 21.69 9.16 9.78
N THR A 421 21.21 9.90 8.77
CA THR A 421 21.71 9.93 7.39
C THR A 421 21.96 11.39 7.00
N ASP A 422 23.24 11.76 6.82
CA ASP A 422 23.63 13.12 6.45
C ASP A 422 22.90 13.62 5.19
N GLY A 423 22.30 14.81 5.27
CA GLY A 423 21.56 15.44 4.17
C GLY A 423 20.18 14.82 3.89
N VAL A 424 19.71 13.90 4.73
CA VAL A 424 18.40 13.24 4.58
C VAL A 424 17.61 13.26 5.88
N ASP A 425 18.21 12.79 6.98
CA ASP A 425 17.55 12.61 8.28
C ASP A 425 18.61 12.68 9.40
N LEU A 426 18.67 13.80 10.13
CA LEU A 426 19.57 13.97 11.27
C LEU A 426 18.90 13.79 12.63
N ASN A 427 17.66 13.31 12.68
CA ASN A 427 16.98 13.14 13.95
C ASN A 427 17.41 11.83 14.65
N ASP A 428 18.13 11.96 15.76
CA ASP A 428 18.59 10.82 16.56
C ASP A 428 17.58 10.31 17.60
N GLN A 429 16.44 11.00 17.72
CA GLN A 429 15.30 10.63 18.57
C GLN A 429 14.44 9.56 17.92
N GLN A 430 13.61 8.88 18.71
CA GLN A 430 12.61 7.99 18.15
C GLN A 430 11.53 8.83 17.47
N HIS A 431 11.59 8.93 16.16
CA HIS A 431 10.66 9.72 15.35
C HIS A 431 9.98 8.87 14.27
N LEU A 432 9.06 9.46 13.53
CA LEU A 432 8.34 8.83 12.43
C LEU A 432 8.76 9.45 11.09
N VAL A 433 9.33 8.63 10.19
CA VAL A 433 9.57 9.02 8.80
C VAL A 433 8.33 8.69 7.98
N THR A 434 7.77 9.66 7.26
CA THR A 434 6.50 9.52 6.54
C THR A 434 6.71 9.45 5.04
N TYR A 435 6.25 8.36 4.42
CA TYR A 435 6.14 8.18 2.98
C TYR A 435 4.67 8.32 2.59
N THR A 436 4.40 8.85 1.41
CA THR A 436 3.05 8.99 0.89
C THR A 436 2.95 8.41 -0.52
N ILE A 437 1.85 7.74 -0.81
CA ILE A 437 1.53 7.21 -2.13
C ILE A 437 0.15 7.74 -2.55
N SER A 438 0.11 8.53 -3.61
CA SER A 438 -1.16 8.88 -4.26
C SER A 438 -1.48 7.86 -5.36
N PHE A 439 -2.71 7.36 -5.37
CA PHE A 439 -3.17 6.42 -6.39
C PHE A 439 -4.28 7.03 -7.25
N GLY A 440 -3.92 7.46 -8.46
CA GLY A 440 -4.88 7.92 -9.47
C GLY A 440 -5.10 9.43 -9.60
N LEU A 441 -4.64 10.23 -8.63
CA LEU A 441 -4.71 11.69 -8.69
C LEU A 441 -3.31 12.29 -8.67
N LYS A 442 -3.14 13.34 -9.47
CA LYS A 442 -1.98 14.23 -9.49
C LYS A 442 -2.36 15.57 -8.85
N GLY A 443 -1.41 16.19 -8.17
CA GLY A 443 -1.60 17.54 -7.63
C GLY A 443 -1.32 18.61 -8.67
N THR A 444 -1.19 19.86 -8.22
CA THR A 444 -0.77 20.98 -9.08
C THR A 444 0.75 21.04 -9.26
N LEU A 445 1.51 20.40 -8.38
CA LEU A 445 2.96 20.26 -8.47
C LEU A 445 3.32 18.94 -9.16
N ASP A 446 4.38 18.98 -9.96
CA ASP A 446 5.04 17.80 -10.51
C ASP A 446 6.36 17.55 -9.75
N PRO A 447 6.45 16.53 -8.88
CA PRO A 447 7.67 16.25 -8.10
C PRO A 447 8.92 15.94 -8.96
N GLU A 448 8.77 15.64 -10.25
CA GLU A 448 9.91 15.45 -11.15
C GLU A 448 10.54 16.78 -11.59
N THR A 449 9.76 17.87 -11.57
CA THR A 449 10.21 19.18 -12.07
C THR A 449 10.10 20.33 -11.07
N ASP A 450 9.23 20.22 -10.07
CA ASP A 450 9.00 21.19 -9.02
C ASP A 450 9.70 20.75 -7.74
N ALA A 451 10.94 21.22 -7.55
CA ALA A 451 11.69 20.89 -6.34
C ALA A 451 11.40 21.91 -5.23
N PRO A 452 11.18 21.49 -3.98
CA PRO A 452 11.04 22.42 -2.85
C PRO A 452 12.24 23.36 -2.65
N THR A 453 13.42 22.97 -3.16
CA THR A 453 14.65 23.76 -3.13
C THR A 453 14.73 24.82 -4.23
N ASP A 454 13.78 24.86 -5.17
CA ASP A 454 13.79 25.83 -6.26
C ASP A 454 13.53 27.26 -5.79
N THR A 455 14.18 28.22 -6.45
CA THR A 455 14.03 29.63 -6.11
C THR A 455 12.61 30.10 -6.43
N GLY A 456 11.85 30.48 -5.39
CA GLY A 456 10.48 30.99 -5.53
C GLY A 456 9.40 29.91 -5.48
N PHE A 457 9.78 28.65 -5.20
CA PHE A 457 8.84 27.59 -4.86
C PHE A 457 7.99 27.99 -3.64
N ALA A 458 6.72 27.59 -3.65
CA ALA A 458 5.80 27.75 -2.54
C ALA A 458 4.81 26.59 -2.51
N TRP A 459 4.60 26.03 -1.33
CA TRP A 459 3.56 25.01 -1.12
C TRP A 459 2.17 25.62 -1.40
N PRO A 460 1.33 24.94 -2.21
CA PRO A 460 -0.06 25.36 -2.44
C PRO A 460 -0.92 25.21 -1.18
N ASP A 461 -2.01 26.00 -1.06
CA ASP A 461 -2.97 25.89 0.05
C ASP A 461 -3.85 24.66 -0.15
N PRO A 462 -3.83 23.64 0.75
CA PRO A 462 -4.69 22.47 0.63
C PRO A 462 -6.07 22.63 1.29
N MET A 463 -6.36 23.82 1.82
CA MET A 463 -7.61 24.18 2.50
C MET A 463 -8.56 25.18 1.80
N PRO A 464 -8.41 25.62 0.53
CA PRO A 464 -9.57 26.15 -0.17
C PRO A 464 -10.64 25.04 -0.15
N GLY A 465 -11.91 25.36 0.11
CA GLY A 465 -12.88 24.31 0.42
C GLY A 465 -13.27 23.48 -0.80
N GLY A 466 -13.10 22.16 -0.77
CA GLY A 466 -13.51 21.29 -1.88
C GLY A 466 -12.70 19.99 -2.01
N ASN A 467 -12.70 19.46 -3.25
CA ASN A 467 -11.85 18.37 -3.75
C ASN A 467 -10.74 19.01 -4.60
N ASP A 468 -9.80 19.68 -3.96
CA ASP A 468 -8.80 20.53 -4.63
C ASP A 468 -7.46 19.80 -4.80
N LEU A 469 -6.83 19.94 -5.97
CA LEU A 469 -5.59 19.26 -6.38
C LEU A 469 -4.45 19.52 -5.38
N GLU A 470 -4.47 20.66 -4.71
CA GLU A 470 -3.54 21.06 -3.67
C GLU A 470 -3.53 20.10 -2.45
N LYS A 471 -4.59 19.32 -2.23
CA LYS A 471 -4.58 18.26 -1.20
C LYS A 471 -3.70 17.08 -1.58
N VAL A 472 -3.50 16.85 -2.88
CA VAL A 472 -2.53 15.87 -3.37
C VAL A 472 -1.12 16.44 -3.25
N ASP A 473 -0.95 17.75 -3.47
CA ASP A 473 0.34 18.43 -3.18
C ASP A 473 0.71 18.34 -1.69
N ASP A 474 -0.27 18.37 -0.79
CA ASP A 474 -0.05 18.17 0.65
C ASP A 474 0.37 16.71 1.00
N LEU A 475 0.10 15.72 0.14
CA LEU A 475 0.74 14.39 0.28
C LEU A 475 2.23 14.48 -0.05
N PHE A 476 2.59 15.24 -1.09
CA PHE A 476 3.99 15.48 -1.44
C PHE A 476 4.71 16.24 -0.33
N HIS A 477 4.10 17.31 0.16
CA HIS A 477 4.60 18.09 1.28
C HIS A 477 4.73 17.25 2.56
N ALA A 478 3.77 16.37 2.86
CA ALA A 478 3.86 15.47 4.01
C ALA A 478 4.98 14.44 3.92
N ALA A 479 5.25 13.88 2.74
CA ALA A 479 6.43 13.03 2.56
C ALA A 479 7.71 13.83 2.76
N TYR A 480 7.77 15.04 2.21
CA TYR A 480 8.92 15.93 2.33
C TYR A 480 9.20 16.30 3.80
N ASN A 481 8.20 16.79 4.52
CA ASN A 481 8.26 17.12 5.95
C ASN A 481 8.57 15.89 6.82
N GLY A 482 8.06 14.72 6.44
CA GLY A 482 8.37 13.45 7.11
C GLY A 482 9.67 12.79 6.66
N ARG A 483 10.48 13.44 5.80
CA ARG A 483 11.76 12.93 5.27
C ARG A 483 11.63 11.61 4.48
N GLY A 484 10.44 11.24 4.04
CA GLY A 484 10.20 10.08 3.18
C GLY A 484 10.12 10.46 1.70
N LEU A 485 9.55 9.56 0.91
CA LEU A 485 9.29 9.77 -0.52
C LEU A 485 7.79 9.93 -0.78
N TYR A 486 7.47 10.89 -1.65
CA TYR A 486 6.18 10.94 -2.34
C TYR A 486 6.27 10.11 -3.60
N LEU A 487 5.29 9.23 -3.80
CA LEU A 487 5.21 8.40 -4.97
C LEU A 487 3.81 8.53 -5.56
N SER A 488 3.73 8.73 -6.87
CA SER A 488 2.46 8.69 -7.58
C SER A 488 2.36 7.36 -8.31
N ALA A 489 1.18 6.76 -8.29
CA ALA A 489 0.85 5.60 -9.09
C ALA A 489 -0.41 5.88 -9.87
N GLN A 490 -0.36 5.64 -11.17
CA GLN A 490 -1.50 5.82 -12.05
C GLN A 490 -2.14 4.50 -12.42
N ASP A 491 -1.53 3.34 -12.18
CA ASP A 491 -2.17 2.04 -12.41
C ASP A 491 -1.74 1.00 -11.36
N PRO A 492 -2.34 -0.20 -11.34
CA PRO A 492 -1.98 -1.23 -10.36
C PRO A 492 -0.51 -1.71 -10.41
N VAL A 493 0.13 -1.65 -11.57
CA VAL A 493 1.55 -2.05 -11.77
C VAL A 493 2.48 -0.97 -11.26
N GLU A 494 2.20 0.28 -11.58
CA GLU A 494 2.92 1.44 -11.03
C GLU A 494 2.77 1.49 -9.50
N LEU A 495 1.60 1.14 -8.98
CA LEU A 495 1.37 1.10 -7.53
C LEU A 495 2.26 0.06 -6.83
N GLU A 496 2.36 -1.15 -7.38
CA GLU A 496 3.30 -2.17 -6.87
C GLU A 496 4.76 -1.69 -6.99
N THR A 497 5.10 -0.98 -8.07
CA THR A 497 6.44 -0.42 -8.29
C THR A 497 6.78 0.66 -7.26
N SER A 498 5.84 1.58 -6.99
CA SER A 498 5.96 2.63 -5.99
C SER A 498 6.14 2.04 -4.59
N LEU A 499 5.32 1.05 -4.20
CA LEU A 499 5.47 0.37 -2.91
C LEU A 499 6.83 -0.32 -2.75
N ASN A 500 7.32 -1.00 -3.79
CA ASN A 500 8.66 -1.60 -3.77
C ASN A 500 9.77 -0.54 -3.70
N THR A 501 9.58 0.61 -4.34
CA THR A 501 10.52 1.75 -4.27
C THR A 501 10.60 2.28 -2.84
N ALA A 502 9.47 2.53 -2.19
CA ALA A 502 9.44 2.97 -0.79
C ALA A 502 10.14 1.97 0.15
N LEU A 503 9.87 0.67 0.00
CA LEU A 503 10.53 -0.34 0.82
C LEU A 503 12.03 -0.50 0.53
N THR A 504 12.44 -0.27 -0.72
CA THR A 504 13.86 -0.28 -1.09
C THR A 504 14.58 0.89 -0.43
N ASP A 505 14.00 2.10 -0.46
CA ASP A 505 14.55 3.28 0.23
C ASP A 505 14.67 3.02 1.75
N ILE A 506 13.64 2.44 2.37
CA ILE A 506 13.66 2.04 3.78
C ILE A 506 14.77 1.01 4.06
N ALA A 507 14.94 0.02 3.18
CA ALA A 507 15.99 -0.98 3.31
C ALA A 507 17.40 -0.36 3.17
N GLU A 508 17.57 0.61 2.28
CA GLU A 508 18.85 1.32 2.08
C GLU A 508 19.19 2.21 3.29
N ARG A 509 18.22 2.94 3.84
CA ARG A 509 18.40 3.73 5.09
C ARG A 509 18.82 2.86 6.27
N THR A 510 18.20 1.69 6.41
CA THR A 510 18.51 0.77 7.51
C THR A 510 19.85 0.04 7.31
N ALA A 511 20.24 -0.23 6.05
CA ALA A 511 21.53 -0.85 5.72
C ALA A 511 22.71 0.12 5.86
N THR A 512 22.56 1.38 5.43
CA THR A 512 23.59 2.43 5.59
C THR A 512 23.86 2.68 7.06
N ALA A 513 22.82 2.77 7.89
CA ALA A 513 22.91 2.80 9.35
C ALA A 513 23.71 1.63 9.92
N ALA A 514 23.41 0.39 9.47
CA ALA A 514 24.13 -0.80 9.91
C ALA A 514 25.61 -0.78 9.48
N ALA A 515 25.93 -0.26 8.29
CA ALA A 515 27.30 -0.13 7.80
C ALA A 515 28.12 0.92 8.57
N VAL A 516 27.51 2.06 8.92
CA VAL A 516 28.13 3.09 9.77
C VAL A 516 28.43 2.53 11.16
N ALA A 517 27.51 1.76 11.76
CA ALA A 517 27.76 1.09 13.03
C ALA A 517 28.97 0.14 12.98
N VAL A 518 29.14 -0.61 11.88
CA VAL A 518 30.30 -1.50 11.67
C VAL A 518 31.62 -0.71 11.52
N ASN A 519 31.60 0.44 10.83
CA ASN A 519 32.78 1.27 10.65
C ASN A 519 33.20 1.98 11.95
N SER A 520 32.24 2.51 12.71
CA SER A 520 32.49 3.15 14.01
C SER A 520 33.02 2.15 15.05
N ALA A 521 32.55 0.90 15.02
CA ALA A 521 33.07 -0.17 15.88
C ALA A 521 34.52 -0.58 15.54
N ARG A 522 35.00 -0.35 14.30
CA ARG A 522 36.40 -0.58 13.93
C ARG A 522 37.33 0.51 14.44
N LEU A 523 36.88 1.77 14.48
CA LEU A 523 37.67 2.93 14.91
C LEU A 523 37.94 2.97 16.43
N THR A 524 37.14 2.29 17.26
CA THR A 524 37.33 2.27 18.73
C THR A 524 38.33 1.21 19.22
N SER A 525 38.97 0.46 18.32
CA SER A 525 39.95 -0.58 18.67
C SER A 525 41.42 -0.17 18.51
N GLU A 526 41.71 1.05 18.06
CA GLU A 526 43.07 1.61 18.02
C GLU A 526 43.17 2.89 18.86
N SER A 527 43.36 2.71 20.17
CA SER A 527 43.94 3.73 21.06
C SER A 527 44.68 3.08 22.20
#